data_AF-A0A5C1QIA0-F1
#
_entry.id   AF-A0A5C1QIA0-F1
#
_cell.length_a   1.000
_cell.length_b   1.000
_cell.length_c   1.000
_cell.angle_alpha   90.00
_cell.angle_beta   90.00
_cell.angle_gamma   90.00
#
_symmetry.space_group_name_H-M   'P 1'
#
loop_
_entity.id
_entity.type
_entity.pdbx_description
1 polymer ?
#
loop_
_entity_poly.entity_id
_entity_poly.type
_entity_poly.pdbx_seq_one_letter_code
_entity_poly.pdbx_strand_id
1 'polypeptide(L)'
;MSLNLPFHKSGKFDSANFYYQDRYSLLYQYVRRESLVEMSELQKRPAFCRSCQSKFIPCILTVMESKSTVIYDFLEKQIVKGDLKPGDKLPSESELCNKYSVSRGPVRAALEKLSAIGLVFRKKGGGTYVAEQSMDKLLNTILPTLKFHTGNLKEIQDIRCALEKLSLELCLNNHKDNDYDQLDRSIKAMVKENHNKEAFFYLDREFHTAISHLTGNFLLHTINLLIWDLLHNVPKNELYILSLEEIVTQHKRIYKSIKENDLELATLYTVRHLTRPIHTESKKADPIPDKKRWNPWLSSTL
;
A
#
# COMPACT_ATOMS: atom_id res chain seq x y z
N MET A 1 44.15 18.96 9.93
CA MET A 1 43.00 19.29 10.78
C MET A 1 42.16 18.03 10.92
N SER A 2 42.40 17.30 12.00
CA SER A 2 41.70 16.07 12.36
C SER A 2 40.48 16.47 13.19
N LEU A 3 39.27 16.16 12.73
CA LEU A 3 38.05 16.35 13.52
C LEU A 3 37.59 15.01 14.06
N ASN A 4 37.73 14.90 15.39
CA ASN A 4 37.26 13.84 16.25
C ASN A 4 35.73 13.73 16.23
N LEU A 5 35.21 12.51 16.12
CA LEU A 5 33.85 12.18 16.55
C LEU A 5 33.92 11.49 17.93
N PRO A 6 33.10 11.89 18.91
CA PRO A 6 33.22 11.41 20.27
C PRO A 6 32.60 10.01 20.44
N PHE A 7 33.39 9.12 21.03
CA PHE A 7 32.93 7.88 21.66
C PHE A 7 32.45 8.18 23.08
N HIS A 8 31.19 7.89 23.39
CA HIS A 8 30.65 7.69 24.74
C HIS A 8 29.21 7.21 24.59
N LYS A 9 28.62 6.29 25.36
CA LYS A 9 29.01 5.20 26.27
C LYS A 9 27.72 4.38 26.45
N SER A 10 27.82 3.06 26.49
CA SER A 10 26.92 2.10 27.18
C SER A 10 25.50 2.57 27.58
N GLY A 11 24.51 2.19 26.77
CA GLY A 11 23.11 2.08 27.16
C GLY A 11 22.58 0.75 26.66
N LYS A 12 21.94 -0.04 27.54
CA LYS A 12 21.41 -1.38 27.26
C LYS A 12 20.52 -1.36 26.01
N PHE A 13 20.86 -2.14 24.99
CA PHE A 13 19.98 -2.38 23.84
C PHE A 13 18.98 -3.46 24.22
N ASP A 14 17.74 -3.05 24.47
CA ASP A 14 16.62 -3.97 24.66
C ASP A 14 16.32 -4.68 23.33
N SER A 15 16.39 -6.00 23.40
CA SER A 15 16.27 -6.95 22.30
C SER A 15 14.81 -7.23 21.98
N ALA A 16 14.09 -6.28 21.36
CA ALA A 16 12.76 -6.53 20.79
C ALA A 16 12.32 -5.38 19.87
N ASN A 17 12.75 -5.39 18.60
CA ASN A 17 12.07 -4.77 17.43
C ASN A 17 13.05 -4.44 16.29
N PHE A 18 13.73 -5.44 15.75
CA PHE A 18 14.37 -5.33 14.44
C PHE A 18 14.18 -6.66 13.68
N TYR A 19 12.92 -6.97 13.40
CA TYR A 19 12.58 -8.05 12.48
C TYR A 19 12.27 -7.47 11.10
N TYR A 20 13.07 -7.89 10.11
CA TYR A 20 12.84 -7.76 8.67
C TYR A 20 12.77 -6.34 8.09
N GLN A 21 13.92 -5.67 7.87
CA GLN A 21 14.15 -4.93 6.61
C GLN A 21 15.59 -4.42 6.39
N ASP A 22 16.41 -4.20 7.42
CA ASP A 22 17.64 -3.39 7.22
C ASP A 22 18.98 -4.11 7.00
N ARG A 23 19.08 -5.44 7.13
CA ARG A 23 20.35 -6.12 6.79
C ARG A 23 20.56 -6.34 5.31
N TYR A 24 19.49 -6.37 4.52
CA TYR A 24 19.58 -6.63 3.08
C TYR A 24 19.81 -5.36 2.28
N SER A 25 19.22 -4.22 2.63
CA SER A 25 19.31 -2.98 1.82
C SER A 25 20.72 -2.38 1.80
N LEU A 26 21.40 -2.34 2.94
CA LEU A 26 22.75 -1.77 3.07
C LEU A 26 23.80 -2.66 2.39
N LEU A 27 23.67 -3.99 2.48
CA LEU A 27 24.55 -4.91 1.74
C LEU A 27 24.28 -4.86 0.23
N TYR A 28 23.02 -4.73 -0.20
CA TYR A 28 22.69 -4.66 -1.62
C TYR A 28 23.24 -3.40 -2.30
N GLN A 29 23.21 -2.26 -1.60
CA GLN A 29 23.80 -1.02 -2.09
C GLN A 29 25.34 -1.06 -2.10
N TYR A 30 25.94 -1.75 -1.12
CA TYR A 30 27.39 -1.91 -1.04
C TYR A 30 27.93 -2.79 -2.18
N VAL A 31 27.28 -3.92 -2.48
CA VAL A 31 27.72 -4.87 -3.52
C VAL A 31 27.52 -4.32 -4.94
N ARG A 32 26.53 -3.44 -5.18
CA ARG A 32 26.31 -2.86 -6.53
C ARG A 32 27.31 -1.77 -6.90
N ARG A 33 27.88 -1.03 -5.93
CA ARG A 33 28.83 0.07 -6.20
C ARG A 33 30.28 -0.39 -6.36
N GLU A 34 30.67 -1.55 -5.82
CA GLU A 34 32.06 -2.05 -5.88
C GLU A 34 32.27 -3.23 -6.85
N SER A 35 31.44 -3.37 -7.89
CA SER A 35 31.61 -4.40 -8.92
C SER A 35 32.79 -4.17 -9.90
N LEU A 36 33.73 -3.28 -9.56
CA LEU A 36 34.96 -3.03 -10.31
C LEU A 36 36.23 -3.06 -9.45
N VAL A 37 36.20 -3.64 -8.25
CA VAL A 37 37.43 -3.93 -7.52
C VAL A 37 37.97 -5.27 -8.00
N GLU A 38 39.15 -5.27 -8.65
CA GLU A 38 39.86 -6.49 -9.01
C GLU A 38 40.07 -7.37 -7.77
N MET A 39 39.84 -8.67 -7.92
CA MET A 39 39.98 -9.70 -6.88
C MET A 39 41.38 -9.77 -6.22
N SER A 40 42.35 -8.99 -6.71
CA SER A 40 43.73 -8.90 -6.23
C SER A 40 43.89 -8.07 -4.94
N GLU A 41 42.95 -7.18 -4.59
CA GLU A 41 43.11 -6.28 -3.43
C GLU A 41 42.61 -6.84 -2.08
N LEU A 42 41.75 -7.87 -2.09
CA LEU A 42 41.11 -8.42 -0.89
C LEU A 42 42.01 -9.32 0.00
N GLN A 43 43.30 -9.46 -0.32
CA GLN A 43 44.19 -10.47 0.29
C GLN A 43 44.92 -10.08 1.60
N LYS A 44 44.71 -8.91 2.21
CA LYS A 44 45.71 -8.38 3.18
C LYS A 44 45.35 -8.25 4.66
N ARG A 45 44.25 -8.80 5.20
CA ARG A 45 44.01 -8.78 6.67
C ARG A 45 43.37 -10.08 7.20
N PRO A 46 43.99 -10.81 8.15
CA PRO A 46 43.43 -12.04 8.69
C PRO A 46 42.50 -11.77 9.88
N ALA A 47 41.25 -12.24 9.81
CA ALA A 47 40.34 -12.34 10.94
C ALA A 47 40.14 -13.82 11.32
N PHE A 48 40.26 -14.14 12.60
CA PHE A 48 40.34 -15.51 13.14
C PHE A 48 38.95 -16.10 13.42
N CYS A 49 38.58 -17.23 12.81
CA CYS A 49 37.34 -17.94 13.13
C CYS A 49 37.55 -18.91 14.30
N ARG A 50 36.90 -18.65 15.46
CA ARG A 50 37.03 -19.46 16.68
C ARG A 50 36.45 -20.88 16.57
N SER A 51 35.72 -21.21 15.51
CA SER A 51 34.96 -22.48 15.42
C SER A 51 35.70 -23.65 14.79
N CYS A 52 36.81 -23.44 14.07
CA CYS A 52 37.32 -24.44 13.13
C CYS A 52 38.83 -24.73 13.20
N GLN A 53 39.60 -23.96 13.98
CA GLN A 53 41.06 -24.07 14.19
C GLN A 53 41.89 -24.56 12.98
N SER A 54 41.50 -24.23 11.75
CA SER A 54 42.21 -24.60 10.53
C SER A 54 42.29 -23.38 9.60
N LYS A 55 43.42 -23.26 8.90
CA LYS A 55 43.72 -22.15 7.98
C LYS A 55 42.70 -22.15 6.85
N PHE A 56 41.79 -21.18 6.85
CA PHE A 56 40.65 -21.12 5.94
C PHE A 56 41.05 -20.71 4.52
N ILE A 57 40.71 -21.55 3.54
CA ILE A 57 40.19 -21.13 2.23
C ILE A 57 38.99 -20.23 2.53
N PRO A 58 38.84 -19.03 1.96
CA PRO A 58 37.75 -18.13 2.33
C PRO A 58 36.41 -18.85 2.22
N CYS A 59 35.69 -18.99 3.33
CA CYS A 59 34.28 -19.36 3.29
C CYS A 59 33.59 -18.13 2.70
N ILE A 60 33.51 -18.09 1.39
CA ILE A 60 32.70 -17.15 0.67
C ILE A 60 31.26 -17.52 1.05
N LEU A 61 30.76 -16.89 2.11
CA LEU A 61 29.33 -16.64 2.31
C LEU A 61 28.87 -15.66 1.22
N THR A 62 29.12 -15.98 -0.06
CA THR A 62 28.28 -15.51 -1.14
C THR A 62 26.94 -16.12 -0.80
N VAL A 63 25.96 -15.28 -0.53
CA VAL A 63 24.56 -15.69 -0.54
C VAL A 63 24.31 -16.19 -1.96
N MET A 64 24.54 -17.48 -2.22
CA MET A 64 24.13 -18.11 -3.45
C MET A 64 22.61 -18.12 -3.38
N GLU A 65 21.97 -17.16 -4.06
CA GLU A 65 20.52 -17.13 -4.18
C GLU A 65 20.05 -18.50 -4.68
N SER A 66 19.01 -19.03 -4.02
CA SER A 66 18.48 -20.33 -4.40
C SER A 66 18.08 -20.30 -5.88
N LYS A 67 18.32 -21.38 -6.63
CA LYS A 67 17.92 -21.45 -8.04
C LYS A 67 16.42 -21.19 -8.22
N SER A 68 15.59 -21.56 -7.24
CA SER A 68 14.16 -21.21 -7.21
C SER A 68 13.92 -19.70 -7.12
N THR A 69 14.71 -18.96 -6.33
CA THR A 69 14.61 -17.49 -6.23
C THR A 69 14.93 -16.84 -7.57
N VAL A 70 16.00 -17.28 -8.24
CA VAL A 70 16.39 -16.75 -9.56
C VAL A 70 15.29 -16.96 -10.60
N ILE A 71 14.68 -18.16 -10.62
CA ILE A 71 13.58 -18.48 -11.55
C ILE A 71 12.34 -17.65 -11.22
N TYR A 72 12.00 -17.50 -9.93
CA TYR A 72 10.90 -16.68 -9.47
C TYR A 72 11.08 -15.22 -9.90
N ASP A 73 12.21 -14.59 -9.56
CA ASP A 73 12.47 -13.17 -9.85
C ASP A 73 12.45 -12.88 -11.35
N PHE A 74 12.98 -13.81 -12.16
CA PHE A 74 12.96 -13.67 -13.61
C PHE A 74 11.53 -13.66 -14.15
N LEU A 75 10.71 -14.64 -13.76
CA LEU A 75 9.34 -14.77 -14.23
C LEU A 75 8.46 -13.64 -13.73
N GLU A 76 8.59 -13.26 -12.45
CA GLU A 76 7.91 -12.11 -11.85
C GLU A 76 8.22 -10.84 -12.63
N LYS A 77 9.51 -10.57 -12.93
CA LYS A 77 9.90 -9.39 -13.71
C LYS A 77 9.26 -9.36 -15.10
N GLN A 78 9.18 -10.47 -15.81
CA GLN A 78 8.55 -10.51 -17.13
C GLN A 78 7.04 -10.28 -17.05
N ILE A 79 6.36 -10.80 -16.02
CA ILE A 79 4.93 -10.57 -15.80
C ILE A 79 4.68 -9.09 -15.44
N VAL A 80 5.44 -8.54 -14.49
CA VAL A 80 5.29 -7.15 -14.02
C VAL A 80 5.61 -6.13 -15.11
N LYS A 81 6.58 -6.42 -15.99
CA LYS A 81 6.89 -5.56 -17.15
C LYS A 81 5.87 -5.67 -18.29
N GLY A 82 4.99 -6.67 -18.26
CA GLY A 82 4.02 -6.94 -19.32
C GLY A 82 4.59 -7.70 -20.54
N ASP A 83 5.83 -8.22 -20.43
CA ASP A 83 6.42 -9.12 -21.45
C ASP A 83 5.65 -10.45 -21.51
N LEU A 84 5.09 -10.87 -20.37
CA LEU A 84 4.11 -11.95 -20.26
C LEU A 84 2.77 -11.37 -19.82
N LYS A 85 1.76 -11.47 -20.69
CA LYS A 85 0.43 -10.88 -20.47
C LYS A 85 -0.51 -11.85 -19.74
N PRO A 86 -1.54 -11.34 -19.05
CA PRO A 86 -2.62 -12.18 -18.53
C PRO A 86 -3.15 -13.17 -19.57
N GLY A 87 -3.28 -14.44 -19.17
CA GLY A 87 -3.69 -15.52 -20.07
C GLY A 87 -2.57 -16.19 -20.86
N ASP A 88 -1.37 -15.60 -20.93
CA ASP A 88 -0.23 -16.22 -21.62
C ASP A 88 0.21 -17.50 -20.92
N LYS A 89 0.63 -18.49 -21.71
CA LYS A 89 1.19 -19.74 -21.20
C LYS A 89 2.67 -19.54 -20.85
N LEU A 90 3.05 -19.87 -19.61
CA LEU A 90 4.46 -19.89 -19.24
C LEU A 90 5.20 -21.07 -19.90
N PRO A 91 6.53 -20.98 -20.06
CA PRO A 91 7.34 -22.14 -20.42
C PRO A 91 7.06 -23.32 -19.47
N SER A 92 7.00 -24.52 -20.04
CA SER A 92 6.77 -25.75 -19.30
C SER A 92 7.85 -25.99 -18.24
N GLU A 93 7.53 -26.81 -17.22
CA GLU A 93 8.53 -27.20 -16.19
C GLU A 93 9.80 -27.77 -16.82
N SER A 94 9.68 -28.52 -17.91
CA SER A 94 10.82 -29.11 -18.62
C SER A 94 11.66 -28.05 -19.33
N GLU A 95 11.05 -27.07 -19.97
CA GLU A 95 11.76 -25.96 -20.61
C GLU A 95 12.49 -25.10 -19.58
N LEU A 96 11.86 -24.85 -18.42
CA LEU A 96 12.48 -24.13 -17.31
C LEU A 96 13.64 -24.94 -16.69
N CYS A 97 13.48 -26.26 -16.51
CA CYS A 97 14.57 -27.14 -16.08
C CYS A 97 15.78 -27.04 -17.00
N ASN A 98 15.55 -27.12 -18.32
CA ASN A 98 16.61 -27.07 -19.32
C ASN A 98 17.27 -25.69 -19.38
N LYS A 99 16.47 -24.61 -19.36
CA LYS A 99 16.96 -23.22 -19.44
C LYS A 99 17.86 -22.86 -18.26
N TYR A 100 17.53 -23.32 -17.07
CA TYR A 100 18.26 -22.98 -15.84
C TYR A 100 19.22 -24.07 -15.36
N SER A 101 19.31 -25.19 -16.08
CA SER A 101 20.10 -26.38 -15.72
C SER A 101 19.82 -26.86 -14.30
N VAL A 102 18.54 -27.09 -13.98
CA VAL A 102 18.07 -27.50 -12.65
C VAL A 102 17.13 -28.70 -12.70
N SER A 103 17.03 -29.40 -11.58
CA SER A 103 15.98 -30.41 -11.37
C SER A 103 14.58 -29.75 -11.29
N ARG A 104 13.52 -30.55 -11.31
CA ARG A 104 12.13 -30.04 -11.24
C ARG A 104 11.79 -29.35 -9.92
N GLY A 105 12.49 -29.67 -8.82
CA GLY A 105 12.21 -29.13 -7.49
C GLY A 105 12.25 -27.59 -7.44
N PRO A 106 13.38 -26.95 -7.80
CA PRO A 106 13.50 -25.49 -7.84
C PRO A 106 12.48 -24.80 -8.76
N VAL A 107 12.19 -25.39 -9.92
CA VAL A 107 11.17 -24.87 -10.85
C VAL A 107 9.79 -24.90 -10.22
N ARG A 108 9.41 -26.03 -9.59
CA ARG A 108 8.12 -26.15 -8.91
C ARG A 108 7.99 -25.18 -7.76
N ALA A 109 9.00 -25.05 -6.92
CA ALA A 109 9.00 -24.09 -5.81
C ALA A 109 8.80 -22.64 -6.31
N ALA A 110 9.47 -22.25 -7.40
CA ALA A 110 9.29 -20.93 -8.00
C ALA A 110 7.86 -20.72 -8.53
N LEU A 111 7.32 -21.70 -9.27
CA LEU A 111 5.96 -21.65 -9.82
C LEU A 111 4.88 -21.71 -8.73
N GLU A 112 5.09 -22.48 -7.66
CA GLU A 112 4.20 -22.53 -6.49
C GLU A 112 4.19 -21.19 -5.77
N LYS A 113 5.35 -20.55 -5.58
CA LYS A 113 5.43 -19.21 -4.99
C LYS A 113 4.71 -18.17 -5.85
N LEU A 114 4.92 -18.16 -7.17
CA LEU A 114 4.18 -17.29 -8.10
C LEU A 114 2.67 -17.55 -8.05
N SER A 115 2.26 -18.82 -7.94
CA SER A 115 0.85 -19.19 -7.83
C SER A 115 0.25 -18.75 -6.49
N ALA A 116 1.01 -18.80 -5.40
CA ALA A 116 0.58 -18.40 -4.07
C ALA A 116 0.31 -16.90 -3.98
N ILE A 117 1.11 -16.08 -4.67
CA ILE A 117 0.88 -14.62 -4.79
C ILE A 117 -0.06 -14.26 -5.95
N GLY A 118 -0.65 -15.26 -6.60
CA GLY A 118 -1.67 -15.08 -7.62
C GLY A 118 -1.17 -14.57 -8.97
N LEU A 119 0.14 -14.52 -9.26
CA LEU A 119 0.67 -14.10 -10.56
C LEU A 119 0.46 -15.14 -11.67
N VAL A 120 0.27 -16.41 -11.29
CA VAL A 120 0.04 -17.51 -12.23
C VAL A 120 -0.98 -18.50 -11.69
N PHE A 121 -1.56 -19.34 -12.57
CA PHE A 121 -2.39 -20.48 -12.19
C PHE A 121 -2.06 -21.71 -13.02
N ARG A 122 -2.26 -22.91 -12.46
CA ARG A 122 -2.10 -24.18 -13.17
C ARG A 122 -3.43 -24.67 -13.73
N LYS A 123 -3.44 -25.04 -15.00
CA LYS A 123 -4.53 -25.81 -15.62
C LYS A 123 -4.17 -27.29 -15.59
N LYS A 124 -5.01 -28.15 -15.04
CA LYS A 124 -4.76 -29.61 -14.97
C LYS A 124 -4.51 -30.15 -16.39
N GLY A 125 -3.34 -30.74 -16.62
CA GLY A 125 -2.89 -31.22 -17.94
C GLY A 125 -2.56 -30.14 -18.98
N GLY A 126 -2.76 -28.85 -18.66
CA GLY A 126 -2.64 -27.74 -19.61
C GLY A 126 -1.38 -26.87 -19.45
N GLY A 127 -0.66 -26.98 -18.33
CA GLY A 127 0.51 -26.14 -18.01
C GLY A 127 0.17 -24.99 -17.05
N THR A 128 1.09 -24.03 -16.95
CA THR A 128 0.96 -22.84 -16.09
C THR A 128 0.72 -21.60 -16.94
N TYR A 129 -0.20 -20.74 -16.52
CA TYR A 129 -0.62 -19.55 -17.26
C TYR A 129 -0.51 -18.32 -16.36
N VAL A 130 -0.19 -17.16 -16.95
CA VAL A 130 -0.22 -15.88 -16.24
C VAL A 130 -1.66 -15.62 -15.81
N ALA A 131 -1.83 -15.33 -14.53
CA ALA A 131 -3.14 -15.07 -13.99
C ALA A 131 -3.69 -13.77 -14.56
N GLU A 132 -4.93 -13.86 -15.01
CA GLU A 132 -5.82 -12.71 -15.07
C GLU A 132 -6.19 -12.40 -13.62
N GLN A 133 -5.33 -11.65 -12.93
CA GLN A 133 -5.64 -11.19 -11.59
C GLN A 133 -6.80 -10.21 -11.71
N SER A 134 -8.00 -10.64 -11.35
CA SER A 134 -8.98 -9.67 -10.89
C SER A 134 -8.46 -9.13 -9.56
N MET A 135 -8.42 -7.80 -9.44
CA MET A 135 -8.03 -7.14 -8.21
C MET A 135 -8.82 -7.68 -7.00
N ASP A 136 -10.08 -8.07 -7.23
CA ASP A 136 -10.93 -8.74 -6.25
C ASP A 136 -10.29 -9.97 -5.61
N LYS A 137 -9.56 -10.80 -6.35
CA LYS A 137 -8.90 -12.00 -5.80
C LYS A 137 -7.74 -11.64 -4.89
N LEU A 138 -6.94 -10.63 -5.27
CA LEU A 138 -5.83 -10.16 -4.45
C LEU A 138 -6.37 -9.52 -3.15
N LEU A 139 -7.38 -8.66 -3.27
CA LEU A 139 -8.05 -8.04 -2.14
C LEU A 139 -8.67 -9.10 -1.21
N ASN A 140 -9.37 -10.10 -1.75
CA ASN A 140 -9.94 -11.21 -0.96
C ASN A 140 -8.87 -12.03 -0.21
N THR A 141 -7.63 -12.04 -0.69
CA THR A 141 -6.52 -12.74 -0.02
C THR A 141 -5.90 -11.90 1.09
N ILE A 142 -5.69 -10.60 0.87
CA ILE A 142 -4.99 -9.70 1.80
C ILE A 142 -5.94 -9.16 2.89
N LEU A 143 -7.19 -8.87 2.54
CA LEU A 143 -8.15 -8.21 3.41
C LEU A 143 -8.41 -8.97 4.73
N PRO A 144 -8.54 -10.33 4.77
CA PRO A 144 -8.70 -11.05 6.04
C PRO A 144 -7.48 -10.89 6.95
N THR A 145 -6.26 -10.93 6.40
CA THR A 145 -5.02 -10.73 7.16
C THR A 145 -4.93 -9.31 7.69
N LEU A 146 -5.27 -8.30 6.87
CA LEU A 146 -5.34 -6.93 7.34
C LEU A 146 -6.38 -6.80 8.45
N LYS A 147 -7.63 -7.25 8.26
CA LYS A 147 -8.67 -7.20 9.31
C LYS A 147 -8.24 -7.85 10.63
N PHE A 148 -7.44 -8.91 10.59
CA PHE A 148 -6.89 -9.55 11.78
C PHE A 148 -5.84 -8.69 12.51
N HIS A 149 -5.00 -7.96 11.77
CA HIS A 149 -3.91 -7.16 12.35
C HIS A 149 -4.29 -5.68 12.56
N THR A 150 -5.22 -5.14 11.77
CA THR A 150 -5.71 -3.76 11.83
C THR A 150 -6.83 -3.67 12.86
N GLY A 151 -6.45 -3.67 14.15
CA GLY A 151 -7.37 -3.45 15.27
C GLY A 151 -7.60 -1.97 15.58
N ASN A 152 -6.80 -1.07 15.01
CA ASN A 152 -6.84 0.34 15.33
C ASN A 152 -7.61 1.15 14.26
N LEU A 153 -8.88 1.43 14.55
CA LEU A 153 -9.74 2.28 13.71
C LEU A 153 -9.08 3.64 13.39
N LYS A 154 -8.26 4.17 14.31
CA LYS A 154 -7.57 5.45 14.11
C LYS A 154 -6.54 5.37 12.97
N GLU A 155 -5.75 4.31 12.91
CA GLU A 155 -4.76 4.13 11.83
C GLU A 155 -5.43 4.03 10.46
N ILE A 156 -6.55 3.31 10.38
CA ILE A 156 -7.32 3.20 9.14
C ILE A 156 -7.88 4.57 8.73
N GLN A 157 -8.41 5.33 9.69
CA GLN A 157 -8.94 6.68 9.43
C GLN A 157 -7.84 7.69 9.05
N ASP A 158 -6.65 7.61 9.65
CA ASP A 158 -5.52 8.46 9.30
C ASP A 158 -5.07 8.20 7.85
N ILE A 159 -4.99 6.93 7.44
CA ILE A 159 -4.68 6.55 6.06
C ILE A 159 -5.80 7.00 5.11
N ARG A 160 -7.07 6.77 5.45
CA ARG A 160 -8.22 7.24 4.65
C ARG A 160 -8.13 8.75 4.43
N CYS A 161 -7.90 9.54 5.47
CA CYS A 161 -7.77 10.98 5.35
C CYS A 161 -6.63 11.41 4.44
N ALA A 162 -5.48 10.73 4.49
CA ALA A 162 -4.35 11.03 3.61
C ALA A 162 -4.67 10.72 2.14
N LEU A 163 -5.31 9.58 1.87
CA LEU A 163 -5.67 9.17 0.50
C LEU A 163 -6.76 10.05 -0.11
N GLU A 164 -7.75 10.46 0.68
CA GLU A 164 -8.83 11.36 0.24
C GLU A 164 -8.29 12.76 -0.10
N LYS A 165 -7.34 13.28 0.69
CA LYS A 165 -6.62 14.53 0.38
C LYS A 165 -5.89 14.44 -0.95
N LEU A 166 -5.09 13.38 -1.13
CA LEU A 166 -4.37 13.15 -2.38
C LEU A 166 -5.33 13.00 -3.56
N SER A 167 -6.48 12.35 -3.34
CA SER A 167 -7.51 12.18 -4.37
C SER A 167 -8.09 13.53 -4.82
N LEU A 168 -8.35 14.44 -3.88
CA LEU A 168 -8.78 15.80 -4.19
C LEU A 168 -7.71 16.59 -4.94
N GLU A 169 -6.46 16.53 -4.50
CA GLU A 169 -5.34 17.22 -5.17
C GLU A 169 -5.21 16.77 -6.63
N LEU A 170 -5.22 15.45 -6.87
CA LEU A 170 -5.07 14.90 -8.22
C LEU A 170 -6.30 15.13 -9.10
N CYS A 171 -7.52 14.98 -8.56
CA CYS A 171 -8.74 15.15 -9.36
C CYS A 171 -8.98 16.63 -9.74
N LEU A 172 -8.57 17.57 -8.89
CA LEU A 172 -8.69 19.01 -9.17
C LEU A 172 -7.58 19.52 -10.11
N ASN A 173 -6.38 18.95 -10.03
CA ASN A 173 -5.34 19.24 -11.03
C ASN A 173 -5.76 18.84 -12.46
N ASN A 174 -6.59 17.81 -12.58
CA ASN A 174 -7.18 17.35 -13.84
C ASN A 174 -8.64 17.80 -14.05
N HIS A 175 -9.11 18.84 -13.34
CA HIS A 175 -10.53 19.22 -13.27
C HIS A 175 -11.22 19.43 -14.62
N LYS A 176 -10.51 19.87 -15.66
CA LYS A 176 -11.11 20.21 -16.96
C LYS A 176 -11.65 19.01 -17.73
N ASP A 177 -11.10 17.82 -17.49
CA ASP A 177 -11.46 16.59 -18.18
C ASP A 177 -12.42 15.72 -17.34
N ASN A 178 -12.76 16.17 -16.13
CA ASN A 178 -13.52 15.39 -15.17
C ASN A 178 -15.02 15.66 -15.25
N ASP A 179 -15.79 14.57 -15.39
CA ASP A 179 -17.24 14.58 -15.26
C ASP A 179 -17.65 14.29 -13.81
N TYR A 180 -18.17 15.32 -13.13
CA TYR A 180 -18.60 15.24 -11.75
C TYR A 180 -20.06 14.77 -11.57
N ASP A 181 -20.74 14.34 -12.63
CA ASP A 181 -22.13 13.87 -12.58
C ASP A 181 -22.31 12.70 -11.61
N GLN A 182 -21.31 11.82 -11.49
CA GLN A 182 -21.36 10.71 -10.54
C GLN A 182 -21.47 11.19 -9.09
N LEU A 183 -20.76 12.26 -8.71
CA LEU A 183 -20.81 12.81 -7.36
C LEU A 183 -22.19 13.40 -7.04
N ASP A 184 -22.78 14.12 -7.99
CA ASP A 184 -24.13 14.68 -7.84
C ASP A 184 -25.20 13.58 -7.78
N ARG A 185 -25.08 12.54 -8.61
CA ARG A 185 -25.95 11.35 -8.56
C ARG A 185 -25.90 10.67 -7.19
N SER A 186 -24.70 10.45 -6.63
CA SER A 186 -24.55 9.87 -5.31
C SER A 186 -25.22 10.73 -4.24
N ILE A 187 -25.03 12.06 -4.24
CA ILE A 187 -25.69 12.96 -3.28
C ILE A 187 -27.22 12.90 -3.40
N LYS A 188 -27.77 12.94 -4.62
CA LYS A 188 -29.21 12.84 -4.85
C LYS A 188 -29.78 11.51 -4.35
N ALA A 189 -29.07 10.42 -4.57
CA ALA A 189 -29.43 9.12 -4.04
C ALA A 189 -29.38 9.09 -2.50
N MET A 190 -28.35 9.70 -1.87
CA MET A 190 -28.25 9.79 -0.41
C MET A 190 -29.42 10.56 0.20
N VAL A 191 -29.86 11.65 -0.45
CA VAL A 191 -31.05 12.42 -0.03
C VAL A 191 -32.30 11.54 -0.06
N LYS A 192 -32.47 10.72 -1.10
CA LYS A 192 -33.62 9.82 -1.25
C LYS A 192 -33.59 8.70 -0.20
N GLU A 193 -32.44 8.09 0.01
CA GLU A 193 -32.23 6.98 0.94
C GLU A 193 -31.93 7.44 2.39
N ASN A 194 -32.21 8.70 2.72
CA ASN A 194 -31.95 9.33 4.04
C ASN A 194 -32.76 8.73 5.22
N HIS A 195 -33.46 7.63 4.98
CA HIS A 195 -34.22 6.85 5.95
C HIS A 195 -33.69 5.40 6.07
N ASN A 196 -32.88 4.94 5.12
CA ASN A 196 -32.29 3.61 5.06
C ASN A 196 -30.78 3.71 5.28
N LYS A 197 -30.33 3.41 6.51
CA LYS A 197 -28.90 3.53 6.89
C LYS A 197 -27.98 2.68 6.02
N GLU A 198 -28.37 1.46 5.69
CA GLU A 198 -27.50 0.55 4.93
C GLU A 198 -27.28 1.06 3.51
N ALA A 199 -28.36 1.42 2.81
CA ALA A 199 -28.29 2.04 1.49
C ALA A 199 -27.55 3.37 1.53
N PHE A 200 -27.78 4.19 2.55
CA PHE A 200 -27.09 5.46 2.74
C PHE A 200 -25.57 5.29 2.84
N PHE A 201 -25.08 4.38 3.68
CA PHE A 201 -23.63 4.18 3.85
C PHE A 201 -22.97 3.50 2.66
N TYR A 202 -23.72 2.75 1.86
CA TYR A 202 -23.26 2.32 0.56
C TYR A 202 -23.02 3.53 -0.37
N LEU A 203 -23.97 4.46 -0.43
CA LEU A 203 -23.85 5.68 -1.26
C LEU A 203 -22.78 6.66 -0.77
N ASP A 204 -22.57 6.75 0.55
CA ASP A 204 -21.46 7.47 1.17
C ASP A 204 -20.11 6.94 0.66
N ARG A 205 -19.91 5.61 0.69
CA ARG A 205 -18.73 4.96 0.09
C ARG A 205 -18.61 5.28 -1.40
N GLU A 206 -19.67 5.14 -2.17
CA GLU A 206 -19.66 5.40 -3.62
C GLU A 206 -19.28 6.85 -3.96
N PHE A 207 -19.69 7.83 -3.14
CA PHE A 207 -19.28 9.23 -3.33
C PHE A 207 -17.77 9.39 -3.16
N HIS A 208 -17.20 8.88 -2.09
CA HIS A 208 -15.78 9.00 -1.77
C HIS A 208 -14.89 8.21 -2.76
N THR A 209 -15.27 6.98 -3.10
CA THR A 209 -14.53 6.19 -4.08
C THR A 209 -14.59 6.82 -5.47
N ALA A 210 -15.68 7.50 -5.83
CA ALA A 210 -15.77 8.26 -7.09
C ALA A 210 -14.76 9.41 -7.16
N ILE A 211 -14.43 10.10 -6.05
CA ILE A 211 -13.39 11.15 -6.06
C ILE A 211 -12.04 10.54 -6.46
N SER A 212 -11.66 9.41 -5.86
CA SER A 212 -10.42 8.72 -6.22
C SER A 212 -10.42 8.19 -7.66
N HIS A 213 -11.59 7.79 -8.19
CA HIS A 213 -11.74 7.35 -9.57
C HIS A 213 -11.46 8.49 -10.58
N LEU A 214 -11.96 9.69 -10.29
CA LEU A 214 -11.76 10.90 -11.10
C LEU A 214 -10.30 11.37 -11.19
N THR A 215 -9.39 10.77 -10.41
CA THR A 215 -7.96 11.07 -10.53
C THR A 215 -7.32 10.43 -11.77
N GLY A 216 -7.96 9.40 -12.36
CA GLY A 216 -7.34 8.52 -13.36
C GLY A 216 -6.21 7.64 -12.82
N ASN A 217 -5.89 7.74 -11.52
CA ASN A 217 -4.85 6.95 -10.87
C ASN A 217 -5.46 5.64 -10.35
N PHE A 218 -5.32 4.59 -11.17
CA PHE A 218 -5.85 3.26 -10.88
C PHE A 218 -5.40 2.71 -9.51
N LEU A 219 -4.13 2.89 -9.15
CA LEU A 219 -3.60 2.38 -7.88
C LEU A 219 -4.21 3.11 -6.68
N LEU A 220 -4.33 4.44 -6.76
CA LEU A 220 -4.96 5.24 -5.71
C LEU A 220 -6.42 4.85 -5.52
N HIS A 221 -7.18 4.69 -6.60
CA HIS A 221 -8.57 4.24 -6.54
C HIS A 221 -8.69 2.85 -5.90
N THR A 222 -7.80 1.93 -6.30
CA THR A 222 -7.76 0.57 -5.77
C THR A 222 -7.47 0.53 -4.27
N ILE A 223 -6.47 1.30 -3.80
CA ILE A 223 -6.13 1.36 -2.37
C ILE A 223 -7.28 2.00 -1.59
N ASN A 224 -7.96 3.01 -2.14
CA ASN A 224 -9.15 3.58 -1.49
C ASN A 224 -10.25 2.53 -1.30
N LEU A 225 -10.57 1.73 -2.32
CA LEU A 225 -11.55 0.64 -2.20
C LEU A 225 -11.18 -0.35 -1.07
N LEU A 226 -9.90 -0.71 -0.97
CA LEU A 226 -9.41 -1.58 0.10
C LEU A 226 -9.63 -0.97 1.49
N ILE A 227 -9.31 0.31 1.68
CA ILE A 227 -9.51 1.01 2.96
C ILE A 227 -11.00 1.04 3.33
N TRP A 228 -11.88 1.29 2.35
CA TRP A 228 -13.32 1.24 2.56
C TRP A 228 -13.82 -0.16 2.96
N ASP A 229 -13.24 -1.22 2.41
CA ASP A 229 -13.60 -2.60 2.75
C ASP A 229 -13.11 -3.03 4.14
N LEU A 230 -12.02 -2.43 4.63
CA LEU A 230 -11.60 -2.57 6.04
C LEU A 230 -12.61 -1.92 6.99
N LEU A 231 -13.19 -0.78 6.59
CA LEU A 231 -14.21 -0.06 7.37
C LEU A 231 -15.63 -0.64 7.22
N HIS A 232 -15.85 -1.59 6.30
CA HIS A 232 -17.19 -2.13 6.02
C HIS A 232 -17.87 -2.71 7.26
N ASN A 233 -17.12 -3.47 8.06
CA ASN A 233 -17.60 -4.15 9.27
C ASN A 233 -17.57 -3.29 10.53
N VAL A 234 -17.03 -2.06 10.45
CA VAL A 234 -17.03 -1.13 11.59
C VAL A 234 -18.46 -0.61 11.77
N PRO A 235 -19.04 -0.68 12.98
CA PRO A 235 -20.36 -0.13 13.27
C PRO A 235 -20.43 1.34 12.85
N LYS A 236 -21.44 1.71 12.05
CA LYS A 236 -21.48 3.03 11.41
C LYS A 236 -21.65 4.19 12.40
N ASN A 237 -22.21 3.91 13.58
CA ASN A 237 -22.25 4.82 14.72
C ASN A 237 -20.87 5.09 15.34
N GLU A 238 -19.89 4.22 15.12
CA GLU A 238 -18.47 4.47 15.42
C GLU A 238 -17.77 5.20 14.27
N LEU A 239 -18.39 5.41 13.11
CA LEU A 239 -17.80 6.22 12.04
C LEU A 239 -18.43 7.62 11.99
N TYR A 240 -19.70 7.72 12.35
CA TYR A 240 -20.49 8.93 12.24
C TYR A 240 -21.34 9.16 13.49
N ILE A 241 -21.18 10.32 14.13
CA ILE A 241 -22.07 10.82 15.21
C ILE A 241 -23.24 11.63 14.65
N LEU A 242 -23.08 12.15 13.43
CA LEU A 242 -24.02 13.06 12.79
C LEU A 242 -25.28 12.34 12.33
N SER A 243 -26.38 13.11 12.23
CA SER A 243 -27.56 12.66 11.50
C SER A 243 -27.25 12.48 10.02
N LEU A 244 -28.02 11.63 9.33
CA LEU A 244 -27.86 11.40 7.89
C LEU A 244 -28.04 12.71 7.09
N GLU A 245 -28.93 13.62 7.53
CA GLU A 245 -29.14 14.94 6.93
C GLU A 245 -27.90 15.85 7.03
N GLU A 246 -27.21 15.82 8.17
CA GLU A 246 -25.95 16.56 8.36
C GLU A 246 -24.85 15.97 7.48
N ILE A 247 -24.77 14.65 7.34
CA ILE A 247 -23.81 13.99 6.44
C ILE A 247 -24.06 14.42 4.99
N VAL A 248 -25.32 14.42 4.53
CA VAL A 248 -25.68 14.92 3.19
C VAL A 248 -25.25 16.38 3.01
N THR A 249 -25.46 17.21 4.05
CA THR A 249 -25.05 18.63 4.02
C THR A 249 -23.54 18.77 3.87
N GLN A 250 -22.75 17.92 4.54
CA GLN A 250 -21.30 17.90 4.36
C GLN A 250 -20.89 17.48 2.94
N HIS A 251 -21.50 16.42 2.39
CA HIS A 251 -21.24 15.97 1.02
C HIS A 251 -21.54 17.06 -0.02
N LYS A 252 -22.65 17.79 0.14
CA LYS A 252 -22.99 18.95 -0.71
C LYS A 252 -21.92 20.04 -0.66
N ARG A 253 -21.31 20.29 0.51
CA ARG A 253 -20.21 21.26 0.66
C ARG A 253 -18.95 20.79 -0.03
N ILE A 254 -18.58 19.51 0.13
CA ILE A 254 -17.43 18.90 -0.54
C ILE A 254 -17.60 19.00 -2.06
N TYR A 255 -18.73 18.53 -2.60
CA TYR A 255 -19.04 18.58 -4.03
C TYR A 255 -19.01 20.01 -4.58
N LYS A 256 -19.58 20.98 -3.85
CA LYS A 256 -19.54 22.39 -4.25
C LYS A 256 -18.10 22.89 -4.37
N SER A 257 -17.26 22.64 -3.36
CA SER A 257 -15.86 23.05 -3.39
C SER A 257 -15.07 22.39 -4.53
N ILE A 258 -15.36 21.11 -4.83
CA ILE A 258 -14.76 20.42 -5.98
C ILE A 258 -15.14 21.12 -7.28
N LYS A 259 -16.44 21.41 -7.48
CA LYS A 259 -16.96 22.07 -8.69
C LYS A 259 -16.47 23.50 -8.87
N GLU A 260 -16.17 24.20 -7.78
CA GLU A 260 -15.57 25.54 -7.77
C GLU A 260 -14.04 25.50 -7.89
N ASN A 261 -13.45 24.30 -8.00
CA ASN A 261 -12.02 24.06 -8.05
C ASN A 261 -11.25 24.66 -6.86
N ASP A 262 -11.87 24.69 -5.66
CA ASP A 262 -11.28 25.18 -4.41
C ASP A 262 -10.74 24.01 -3.57
N LEU A 263 -9.48 23.65 -3.84
CA LEU A 263 -8.79 22.54 -3.16
C LEU A 263 -8.75 22.71 -1.64
N GLU A 264 -8.59 23.94 -1.16
CA GLU A 264 -8.46 24.22 0.28
C GLU A 264 -9.79 23.92 0.99
N LEU A 265 -10.90 24.44 0.47
CA LEU A 265 -12.23 24.19 1.03
C LEU A 265 -12.66 22.73 0.84
N ALA A 266 -12.36 22.11 -0.29
CA ALA A 266 -12.64 20.70 -0.52
C ALA A 266 -11.92 19.84 0.53
N THR A 267 -10.63 20.10 0.75
CA THR A 267 -9.82 19.39 1.76
C THR A 267 -10.35 19.61 3.17
N LEU A 268 -10.66 20.86 3.54
CA LEU A 268 -11.22 21.20 4.85
C LEU A 268 -12.52 20.43 5.12
N TYR A 269 -13.47 20.47 4.18
CA TYR A 269 -14.77 19.83 4.36
C TYR A 269 -14.67 18.31 4.36
N THR A 270 -13.82 17.73 3.52
CA THR A 270 -13.56 16.30 3.51
C THR A 270 -12.93 15.85 4.81
N VAL A 271 -11.85 16.48 5.27
CA VAL A 271 -11.22 16.11 6.55
C VAL A 271 -12.22 16.21 7.70
N ARG A 272 -12.99 17.31 7.80
CA ARG A 272 -14.01 17.43 8.85
C ARG A 272 -15.10 16.37 8.78
N HIS A 273 -15.45 15.92 7.58
CA HIS A 273 -16.40 14.84 7.37
C HIS A 273 -15.83 13.49 7.84
N LEU A 274 -14.54 13.24 7.60
CA LEU A 274 -13.85 11.99 7.92
C LEU A 274 -13.38 11.88 9.38
N THR A 275 -12.91 12.98 9.96
CA THR A 275 -12.21 12.99 11.27
C THR A 275 -13.08 13.42 12.44
N ARG A 276 -14.35 13.82 12.23
CA ARG A 276 -15.24 14.14 13.35
C ARG A 276 -15.45 12.86 14.18
N PRO A 277 -14.84 12.74 15.36
CA PRO A 277 -14.75 11.48 16.05
C PRO A 277 -16.00 11.27 16.90
N ILE A 278 -16.51 10.03 16.90
CA ILE A 278 -16.46 9.13 18.06
C ILE A 278 -16.11 9.89 19.36
N HIS A 279 -17.10 10.13 20.23
CA HIS A 279 -16.96 10.74 21.56
C HIS A 279 -16.26 12.12 21.66
N THR A 280 -16.73 13.15 20.94
CA THR A 280 -16.52 14.54 21.39
C THR A 280 -17.85 15.30 21.46
N GLU A 281 -18.17 15.82 22.64
CA GLU A 281 -19.46 16.41 23.03
C GLU A 281 -19.79 17.77 22.36
N SER A 282 -19.09 18.20 21.31
CA SER A 282 -19.38 19.50 20.68
C SER A 282 -20.46 19.39 19.60
N LYS A 283 -21.73 19.46 20.05
CA LYS A 283 -22.94 19.60 19.20
C LYS A 283 -23.00 20.90 18.37
N LYS A 284 -21.93 21.68 18.27
CA LYS A 284 -21.92 22.94 17.52
C LYS A 284 -21.05 22.80 16.28
N ALA A 285 -21.62 23.11 15.12
CA ALA A 285 -20.85 23.34 13.92
C ALA A 285 -19.85 24.47 14.21
N ASP A 286 -18.58 24.12 14.34
CA ASP A 286 -17.51 25.11 14.43
C ASP A 286 -17.63 26.09 13.25
N PRO A 287 -17.40 27.39 13.47
CA PRO A 287 -17.34 28.34 12.38
C PRO A 287 -16.30 27.90 11.35
N ILE A 288 -16.61 28.17 10.08
CA ILE A 288 -15.68 27.95 8.95
C ILE A 288 -14.42 28.75 9.28
N PRO A 289 -13.25 28.12 9.46
CA PRO A 289 -12.02 28.87 9.68
C PRO A 289 -11.76 29.72 8.44
N ASP A 290 -11.39 30.97 8.68
CA ASP A 290 -10.88 31.88 7.65
C ASP A 290 -9.72 31.18 6.92
N LYS A 291 -9.66 31.28 5.58
CA LYS A 291 -8.72 30.55 4.67
C LYS A 291 -7.22 30.69 5.04
N LYS A 292 -6.90 31.56 6.00
CA LYS A 292 -5.53 31.79 6.48
C LYS A 292 -5.16 31.02 7.75
N ARG A 293 -6.10 30.30 8.39
CA ARG A 293 -5.92 29.80 9.77
C ARG A 293 -6.10 28.30 9.97
N TRP A 294 -6.50 27.55 8.94
CA TRP A 294 -6.75 26.12 9.11
C TRP A 294 -5.48 25.29 8.86
N ASN A 295 -4.93 24.72 9.93
CA ASN A 295 -3.92 23.67 9.86
C ASN A 295 -4.52 22.35 10.41
N PRO A 296 -4.73 21.32 9.57
CA PRO A 296 -5.34 20.06 9.98
C PRO A 296 -4.54 19.25 11.01
N TRP A 297 -3.32 19.65 11.35
CA TRP A 297 -2.44 18.94 12.28
C TRP A 297 -2.14 19.70 13.58
N LEU A 298 -2.73 20.90 13.78
CA LEU A 298 -2.47 21.75 14.97
C LEU A 298 -3.58 21.75 16.03
N SER A 299 -4.64 20.93 15.92
CA SER A 299 -5.76 20.99 16.87
C SER A 299 -5.62 20.10 18.11
N SER A 300 -4.42 19.98 18.70
CA SER A 300 -4.22 19.24 19.96
C SER A 300 -3.37 19.96 21.01
N THR A 301 -3.30 21.30 20.95
CA THR A 301 -2.80 22.11 22.06
C THR A 301 -3.57 23.41 22.12
N LEU A 302 -4.61 23.43 22.95
CA LEU A 302 -5.00 24.49 23.89
C LEU A 302 -6.27 24.05 24.65
#